data_AF-A0A401LTJ4-F1
#
_entry.id   AF-A0A401LTJ4-F1
#
_cell.length_a   1.000
_cell.length_b   1.000
_cell.length_c   1.000
_cell.angle_alpha   90.00
_cell.angle_beta   90.00
_cell.angle_gamma   90.00
#
_symmetry.space_group_name_H-M   'P 1'
#
loop_
_entity.id
_entity.type
_entity.pdbx_description
1 polymer ?
#
loop_
_entity_poly.entity_id
_entity_poly.type
_entity_poly.pdbx_seq_one_letter_code
_entity_poly.pdbx_strand_id
1 'polypeptide(L)' 'MIHIGKIIETELHRQERPVTWFANKLYCDRTNVYSIFKRKSIDTELLLRISQILNHDFFSYYISELDSTDL' A
#
# COMPACT_ATOMS: atom_id res chain seq x y z
N MET A 1 11.52 7.54 -7.65
CA MET A 1 10.05 7.46 -7.52
C MET A 1 9.66 6.07 -7.10
N ILE A 2 9.20 5.92 -5.87
CA ILE A 2 8.70 4.64 -5.33
C ILE A 2 7.48 4.12 -6.12
N HIS A 3 7.21 2.83 -6.00
CA HIS A 3 5.98 2.20 -6.52
C HIS A 3 5.13 1.69 -5.37
N ILE A 4 4.21 2.52 -4.87
CA ILE A 4 3.51 2.26 -3.60
C ILE A 4 2.68 0.97 -3.62
N GLY A 5 2.04 0.63 -4.75
CA GLY A 5 1.28 -0.61 -4.89
C GLY A 5 2.12 -1.87 -4.63
N LYS A 6 3.40 -1.86 -5.02
CA LYS A 6 4.32 -3.00 -4.84
C LYS A 6 4.84 -3.09 -3.40
N ILE A 7 5.01 -1.95 -2.75
CA ILE A 7 5.35 -1.88 -1.33
C ILE A 7 4.20 -2.45 -0.48
N ILE A 8 2.95 -2.07 -0.81
CA ILE A 8 1.76 -2.61 -0.14
C ILE A 8 1.64 -4.13 -0.36
N GLU A 9 1.87 -4.62 -1.58
CA GLU A 9 1.87 -6.06 -1.88
C GLU A 9 2.91 -6.81 -1.05
N THR A 10 4.13 -6.24 -0.96
CA THR A 10 5.23 -6.80 -0.17
C THR A 10 4.88 -6.86 1.32
N GLU A 11 4.32 -5.78 1.86
CA GLU A 11 3.93 -5.71 3.27
C GLU A 11 2.80 -6.68 3.61
N LEU A 12 1.80 -6.82 2.73
CA LEU A 12 0.73 -7.80 2.90
C LEU A 12 1.28 -9.24 2.99
N HIS A 13 2.22 -9.58 2.08
CA HIS A 13 2.86 -10.90 2.09
C HIS A 13 3.78 -11.09 3.31
N ARG A 14 4.49 -10.04 3.75
CA ARG A 14 5.32 -10.07 4.97
C ARG A 14 4.50 -10.37 6.23
N GLN A 15 3.22 -9.96 6.25
CA GLN A 15 2.28 -10.27 7.33
C GLN A 15 1.60 -11.64 7.17
N GLU A 16 1.93 -12.41 6.14
CA GLU A 16 1.35 -13.72 5.82
C GLU A 16 -0.18 -13.68 5.65
N ARG A 17 -0.72 -12.53 5.22
CA ARG A 17 -2.16 -12.34 5.05
C ARG A 17 -2.58 -12.64 3.61
N PRO A 18 -3.68 -13.38 3.41
CA PRO A 18 -4.15 -13.67 2.05
C PRO A 18 -4.81 -12.44 1.42
N VAL A 19 -4.73 -12.35 0.09
CA VAL A 19 -5.38 -11.28 -0.70
C VAL A 19 -6.89 -11.19 -0.42
N THR A 20 -7.56 -12.31 -0.16
CA THR A 20 -8.99 -12.35 0.21
C THR A 20 -9.27 -11.64 1.53
N TRP A 21 -8.40 -11.80 2.53
CA TRP A 21 -8.51 -11.10 3.81
C TRP A 21 -8.39 -9.59 3.59
N PHE A 22 -7.45 -9.16 2.74
CA PHE A 22 -7.22 -7.75 2.47
C PHE A 22 -8.38 -7.12 1.68
N ALA A 23 -8.90 -7.83 0.69
CA ALA A 23 -10.07 -7.43 -0.08
C ALA A 23 -11.30 -7.22 0.83
N ASN A 24 -11.53 -8.17 1.76
CA ASN A 24 -12.61 -8.06 2.75
C ASN A 24 -12.44 -6.83 3.66
N LYS A 25 -11.22 -6.53 4.12
CA LYS A 25 -10.93 -5.35 4.95
C LYS A 25 -11.11 -4.02 4.20
N LEU A 26 -10.87 -4.03 2.90
CA LEU A 26 -11.08 -2.87 2.04
C LEU A 26 -12.52 -2.73 1.54
N TYR A 27 -13.39 -3.70 1.83
CA TYR A 27 -14.76 -3.81 1.30
C TYR A 27 -14.77 -3.83 -0.23
N CYS A 28 -13.89 -4.63 -0.83
CA CYS A 28 -13.76 -4.74 -2.28
C CYS A 28 -13.40 -6.16 -2.73
N ASP A 29 -13.41 -6.39 -4.03
CA ASP A 29 -13.10 -7.68 -4.63
C ASP A 29 -11.58 -7.87 -4.84
N ARG A 30 -11.13 -9.11 -4.96
CA ARG A 30 -9.71 -9.46 -5.18
C ARG A 30 -9.10 -8.75 -6.39
N THR A 31 -9.89 -8.56 -7.45
CA THR A 31 -9.44 -7.86 -8.67
C THR A 31 -9.05 -6.41 -8.37
N ASN A 32 -9.76 -5.74 -7.46
CA ASN A 32 -9.44 -4.38 -7.04
C ASN A 32 -8.14 -4.33 -6.25
N VAL A 33 -7.89 -5.34 -5.41
CA VAL A 33 -6.60 -5.47 -4.70
C VAL A 33 -5.44 -5.64 -5.69
N TYR A 34 -5.57 -6.52 -6.69
CA TYR A 34 -4.53 -6.64 -7.71
C TYR A 34 -4.37 -5.37 -8.56
N SER A 35 -5.44 -4.60 -8.77
CA SER A 35 -5.35 -3.27 -9.38
C SER A 35 -4.51 -2.33 -8.52
N ILE A 36 -4.73 -2.29 -7.19
CA ILE A 36 -3.93 -1.49 -6.25
C ILE A 36 -2.45 -1.85 -6.36
N PHE A 37 -2.10 -3.14 -6.39
CA PHE A 37 -0.70 -3.57 -6.48
C PHE A 37 0.03 -3.14 -7.76
N LYS A 38 -0.72 -2.90 -8.84
CA LYS A 38 -0.20 -2.44 -10.13
C LYS A 38 -0.10 -0.91 -10.24
N ARG A 39 -0.66 -0.16 -9.30
CA ARG A 39 -0.64 1.31 -9.33
C ARG A 39 0.67 1.85 -8.75
N LYS A 40 1.35 2.69 -9.53
CA LYS A 40 2.58 3.39 -9.09
C LYS A 40 2.29 4.33 -7.92
N SER A 41 1.14 4.99 -7.93
CA SER A 41 0.62 5.87 -6.89
C SER A 41 -0.86 5.57 -6.63
N ILE A 42 -1.33 5.89 -5.43
CA ILE A 42 -2.75 5.83 -5.05
C ILE A 42 -3.13 7.13 -4.33
N ASP A 43 -4.42 7.43 -4.24
CA ASP A 43 -4.88 8.58 -3.47
C ASP A 43 -4.59 8.42 -1.97
N THR A 44 -4.51 9.55 -1.28
CA THR A 44 -4.07 9.60 0.12
C THR A 44 -5.09 9.00 1.09
N GLU A 45 -6.39 9.05 0.78
CA GLU A 45 -7.43 8.43 1.61
C GLU A 45 -7.34 6.90 1.54
N LEU A 46 -7.17 6.33 0.35
CA LEU A 46 -6.93 4.90 0.18
C LEU A 46 -5.63 4.48 0.85
N LEU A 47 -4.55 5.26 0.71
CA LEU A 47 -3.27 4.99 1.37
C LEU A 47 -3.43 4.95 2.89
N LEU A 48 -4.13 5.92 3.48
CA LEU A 48 -4.42 5.98 4.92
C LEU A 48 -5.20 4.74 5.38
N ARG A 49 -6.26 4.36 4.67
CA ARG A 49 -7.05 3.17 5.00
C ARG A 49 -6.19 1.90 4.94
N ILE A 50 -5.36 1.76 3.92
CA ILE A 50 -4.43 0.62 3.78
C ILE A 50 -3.42 0.61 4.93
N SER A 51 -2.85 1.77 5.28
CA SER A 51 -1.97 1.94 6.44
C SER A 51 -2.61 1.46 7.73
N GLN A 52 -3.88 1.80 7.96
CA GLN A 52 -4.62 1.36 9.16
C GLN A 52 -4.88 -0.16 9.14
N ILE A 53 -5.27 -0.73 7.99
CA ILE A 53 -5.58 -2.16 7.85
C ILE A 53 -4.33 -3.03 8.07
N LEU A 54 -3.20 -2.59 7.53
CA LEU A 54 -1.92 -3.29 7.65
C LEU A 54 -1.10 -2.82 8.87
N ASN A 55 -1.55 -1.81 9.61
CA ASN A 55 -0.82 -1.21 10.72
C ASN A 55 0.65 -0.87 10.34
N HIS A 56 0.81 -0.22 9.18
CA HIS A 56 2.11 0.16 8.62
C HIS A 56 2.04 1.57 8.05
N ASP A 57 3.03 2.41 8.38
CA ASP A 57 3.09 3.77 7.86
C ASP A 57 3.67 3.79 6.44
N PHE A 58 2.79 3.81 5.44
CA PHE A 58 3.19 3.89 4.04
C PHE A 58 3.55 5.32 3.60
N PHE A 59 3.24 6.35 4.38
CA PHE A 59 3.61 7.73 4.06
C PHE A 59 5.11 7.96 4.26
N SER A 60 5.73 7.24 5.20
CA SER A 60 7.18 7.28 5.47
C SER A 60 8.05 7.05 4.22
N TYR A 61 7.59 6.24 3.25
CA TYR A 61 8.32 6.02 1.99
C TYR A 61 8.37 7.26 1.10
N TYR A 62 7.31 8.06 1.11
CA TYR A 62 7.28 9.33 0.37
C TYR A 62 8.13 10.39 1.07
N ILE A 63 8.11 10.43 2.41
CA ILE A 63 8.96 11.33 3.19
C ILE A 63 10.44 11.00 2.95
N SER A 64 10.81 9.73 3.00
CA SER A 64 12.19 9.29 2.73
C SER A 64 12.66 9.67 1.32
N GLU A 65 11.78 9.60 0.32
CA GLU A 65 12.09 10.01 -1.05
C GLU A 65 12.24 11.53 -1.17
N LEU A 66 11.44 12.31 -0.43
CA LEU A 66 11.57 13.77 -0.34
C LEU A 66 12.93 14.14 0.27
N ASP A 67 13.28 13.56 1.41
CA ASP A 67 14.55 13.83 2.11
C ASP A 67 15.77 13.44 1.27
N SER A 68 15.65 12.39 0.46
CA SER A 68 16.72 11.93 -0.44
C SER A 68 16.94 12.85 -1.64
N THR A 69 16.00 13.75 -1.92
CA THR A 69 16.08 14.71 -3.05
C THR A 69 16.75 16.02 -2.64
N ASP A 70 16.93 16.26 -1.34
CA ASP A 70 17.58 17.45 -0.77
C ASP A 70 19.11 17.29 -0.59
N LEU A 71 19.73 16.30 -1.27
CA LEU A 71 21.18 16.06 -1.31
C LEU A 71 21.81 16.28 -2.69
#